data_AF-A0A8T9AFZ5-F1
#
_entry.id   AF-A0A8T9AFZ5-F1
#
_cell.length_a   1.000
_cell.length_b   1.000
_cell.length_c   1.000
_cell.angle_alpha   90.00
_cell.angle_beta   90.00
_cell.angle_gamma   90.00
#
_symmetry.space_group_name_H-M   'P 1'
#
loop_
_entity.id
_entity.type
_entity.pdbx_description
1 polymer ?
#
loop_
_entity_poly.entity_id
_entity_poly.type
_entity_poly.pdbx_seq_one_letter_code
_entity_poly.pdbx_strand_id
1 'polypeptide(L)'
;MGFFIIKVDNMPRKASESFMNSVISAVDSEPSSILEIANNAGTSWESTKKALGFLESLGVIQSKQEGSRKQFFKRDFIEDLDNRNWFGLPLKKTDKDNINFIFGNAKNIWKEKSGSDAGRTQMQKVLVAVNKECNLNIPVGRYLYGMMTVMPFKIEEQYAIVSIPNSNQILNSVKSAVERYHMLSVTDLKIQHYKETNNVLYLAKEASLKILYKEGFDKGGFSNFCESLFVMLSNMPKEEPYNLEIFTEFVGVVNRLSQLEENDLNNIKNEIGSAFNEVWKFIALNFFLKDLREFYSVQQLRQINKEIIDQVNAVDEQLSLLNDFVPEKENPRYPEYEELKKLQGSVKDSSKVLRKFDLD
;
A
#
# COMPACT_ATOMS: atom_id res chain seq x y z
N MET A 1 -42.20 -4.84 -13.88
CA MET A 1 -41.54 -3.86 -14.76
C MET A 1 -41.91 -2.46 -14.29
N GLY A 2 -40.91 -1.62 -14.03
CA GLY A 2 -41.09 -0.23 -13.60
C GLY A 2 -39.87 0.28 -12.84
N PHE A 3 -38.73 0.42 -13.51
CA PHE A 3 -37.59 1.15 -12.95
C PHE A 3 -37.74 2.62 -13.31
N PHE A 4 -37.83 3.48 -12.30
CA PHE A 4 -37.77 4.92 -12.44
C PHE A 4 -36.34 5.34 -12.80
N ILE A 5 -36.13 5.79 -14.04
CA ILE A 5 -34.92 6.50 -14.44
C ILE A 5 -35.07 7.94 -13.93
N ILE A 6 -34.33 8.29 -12.88
CA ILE A 6 -34.18 9.69 -12.46
C ILE A 6 -33.16 10.32 -13.42
N LYS A 7 -33.64 11.19 -14.31
CA LYS A 7 -32.79 12.11 -15.08
C LYS A 7 -32.02 12.98 -14.08
N VAL A 8 -30.70 12.86 -14.08
CA VAL A 8 -29.82 13.85 -13.48
C VAL A 8 -29.60 14.92 -14.55
N ASP A 9 -30.24 16.07 -14.37
CA ASP A 9 -30.00 17.22 -15.24
C ASP A 9 -28.52 17.62 -15.17
N ASN A 10 -27.89 17.72 -16.34
CA ASN A 10 -26.50 18.10 -16.50
C ASN A 10 -26.29 19.56 -16.04
N MET A 11 -25.93 19.75 -14.78
CA MET A 11 -25.36 21.01 -14.31
C MET A 11 -23.93 21.18 -14.87
N PRO A 12 -23.51 22.39 -15.25
CA PRO A 12 -22.13 22.66 -15.68
C PRO A 12 -21.15 22.28 -14.56
N ARG A 13 -20.14 21.45 -14.88
CA ARG A 13 -19.21 20.80 -13.92
C ARG A 13 -18.67 21.74 -12.82
N LYS A 14 -18.35 22.99 -13.14
CA LYS A 14 -17.86 24.00 -12.18
C LYS A 14 -18.89 24.43 -11.13
N ALA A 15 -20.18 24.47 -11.48
CA ALA A 15 -21.25 24.84 -10.56
C ALA A 15 -21.57 23.71 -9.57
N SER A 16 -21.49 22.45 -10.02
CA SER A 16 -21.72 21.28 -9.17
C SER A 16 -20.60 21.09 -8.14
N GLU A 17 -19.35 21.36 -8.50
CA GLU A 17 -18.21 21.28 -7.58
C GLU A 17 -18.27 22.39 -6.53
N SER A 18 -18.54 23.63 -6.94
CA SER A 18 -18.74 24.76 -6.02
C SER A 18 -19.87 24.50 -5.03
N PHE A 19 -21.00 23.94 -5.49
CA PHE A 19 -22.12 23.56 -4.63
C PHE A 19 -21.74 22.51 -3.59
N MET A 20 -21.04 21.43 -4.00
CA MET A 20 -20.61 20.38 -3.08
C MET A 20 -19.64 20.91 -2.03
N ASN A 21 -18.70 21.76 -2.42
CA ASN A 21 -17.76 22.38 -1.49
C ASN A 21 -18.47 23.28 -0.47
N SER A 22 -19.47 24.07 -0.90
CA SER A 22 -20.28 24.89 0.02
C SER A 22 -21.03 24.03 1.04
N VAL A 23 -21.59 22.88 0.65
CA VAL A 23 -22.26 21.96 1.58
C VAL A 23 -21.24 21.32 2.54
N ILE A 24 -20.07 20.88 2.06
CA ILE A 24 -19.02 20.29 2.92
C ILE A 24 -18.52 21.31 3.96
N SER A 25 -18.30 22.57 3.56
CA SER A 25 -17.85 23.63 4.46
C SER A 25 -18.89 24.03 5.50
N ALA A 26 -20.18 23.80 5.23
CA ALA A 26 -21.28 24.10 6.13
C ALA A 26 -21.58 23.00 7.16
N VAL A 27 -20.96 21.82 7.02
CA VAL A 27 -21.04 20.74 8.01
C VAL A 27 -19.85 20.86 8.96
N ASP A 28 -20.12 21.06 10.25
CA ASP A 28 -19.10 21.12 11.29
C ASP A 28 -18.91 19.77 12.01
N SER A 29 -17.95 19.72 12.95
CA SER A 29 -17.77 18.60 13.87
C SER A 29 -18.94 18.41 14.84
N GLU A 30 -19.71 19.47 15.09
CA GLU A 30 -20.93 19.37 15.91
C GLU A 30 -22.16 18.94 15.08
N PRO A 31 -23.03 18.04 15.60
CA PRO A 31 -24.23 17.60 14.89
C PRO A 31 -25.17 18.75 14.53
N SER A 32 -25.37 18.95 13.23
CA SER A 32 -26.23 19.99 12.68
C SER A 32 -27.37 19.40 11.85
N SER A 33 -28.52 20.04 11.85
CA SER A 33 -29.67 19.63 11.04
C SER A 33 -29.49 20.02 9.57
N ILE A 34 -30.22 19.35 8.66
CA ILE A 34 -30.21 19.68 7.22
C ILE A 34 -30.55 21.15 6.98
N LEU A 35 -31.46 21.72 7.78
CA LEU A 35 -31.89 23.11 7.63
C LEU A 35 -30.77 24.10 7.98
N GLU A 36 -30.05 23.86 9.07
CA GLU A 36 -28.91 24.68 9.47
C GLU A 36 -27.80 24.63 8.42
N ILE A 37 -27.47 23.42 7.93
CA ILE A 37 -26.46 23.23 6.89
C ILE A 37 -26.88 23.92 5.59
N ALA A 38 -28.16 23.84 5.20
CA ALA A 38 -28.67 24.49 3.99
C ALA A 38 -28.58 26.02 4.07
N ASN A 39 -28.92 26.59 5.24
CA ASN A 39 -28.80 28.03 5.48
C ASN A 39 -27.33 28.48 5.42
N ASN A 40 -26.42 27.74 6.04
CA ASN A 40 -24.99 28.05 6.07
C ASN A 40 -24.33 27.90 4.69
N ALA A 41 -24.75 26.91 3.90
CA ALA A 41 -24.28 26.69 2.54
C ALA A 41 -24.89 27.66 1.51
N GLY A 42 -25.97 28.37 1.87
CA GLY A 42 -26.72 29.22 0.94
C GLY A 42 -27.48 28.42 -0.12
N THR A 43 -27.96 27.22 0.22
CA THR A 43 -28.59 26.28 -0.72
C THR A 43 -30.00 25.87 -0.29
N SER A 44 -30.77 25.24 -1.18
CA SER A 44 -32.11 24.74 -0.83
C SER A 44 -32.04 23.44 -0.02
N TRP A 45 -33.01 23.25 0.87
CA TRP A 45 -33.10 22.07 1.74
C TRP A 45 -33.07 20.75 0.96
N GLU A 46 -33.81 20.63 -0.14
CA GLU A 46 -33.83 19.43 -0.99
C GLU A 46 -32.46 19.13 -1.62
N SER A 47 -31.76 20.16 -2.07
CA SER A 47 -30.43 20.01 -2.68
C SER A 47 -29.41 19.59 -1.63
N THR A 48 -29.42 20.25 -0.47
CA THR A 48 -28.58 19.91 0.68
C THR A 48 -28.84 18.48 1.15
N LYS A 49 -30.10 18.05 1.24
CA LYS A 49 -30.45 16.67 1.63
C LYS A 49 -29.87 15.64 0.67
N LYS A 50 -29.96 15.87 -0.64
CA LYS A 50 -29.36 14.98 -1.66
C LYS A 50 -27.84 14.96 -1.54
N ALA A 51 -27.22 16.12 -1.39
CA ALA A 51 -25.77 16.25 -1.21
C ALA A 51 -25.29 15.53 0.05
N LEU A 52 -25.96 15.73 1.20
CA LEU A 52 -25.64 15.06 2.46
C LEU A 52 -25.82 13.54 2.35
N GLY A 53 -26.88 13.06 1.69
CA GLY A 53 -27.06 11.62 1.45
C GLY A 53 -25.94 11.03 0.60
N PHE A 54 -25.48 11.77 -0.41
CA PHE A 54 -24.31 11.39 -1.21
C PHE A 54 -23.03 11.41 -0.35
N LEU A 55 -22.73 12.49 0.36
CA LEU A 55 -21.54 12.61 1.23
C LEU A 55 -21.51 11.57 2.36
N GLU A 56 -22.66 11.21 2.90
CA GLU A 56 -22.82 10.13 3.87
C GLU A 56 -22.53 8.76 3.23
N SER A 57 -23.03 8.51 2.01
CA SER A 57 -22.70 7.31 1.24
C SER A 57 -21.21 7.20 0.88
N LEU A 58 -20.53 8.34 0.75
CA LEU A 58 -19.10 8.44 0.54
C LEU A 58 -18.28 8.33 1.85
N GLY A 59 -18.95 8.35 3.00
CA GLY A 59 -18.32 8.28 4.31
C GLY A 59 -17.58 9.54 4.74
N VAL A 60 -17.80 10.67 4.06
CA VAL A 60 -17.21 12.00 4.36
C VAL A 60 -17.84 12.61 5.62
N ILE A 61 -19.13 12.36 5.82
CA ILE A 61 -19.90 12.82 6.98
C ILE A 61 -20.59 11.63 7.64
N GLN A 62 -20.93 11.78 8.92
CA GLN A 62 -21.75 10.83 9.66
C GLN A 62 -23.09 11.46 10.01
N SER A 63 -24.07 10.61 10.33
CA SER A 63 -25.35 11.06 10.83
C SER A 63 -25.72 10.39 12.15
N LYS A 64 -26.50 11.11 12.94
CA LYS A 64 -27.12 10.61 14.16
C LYS A 64 -28.60 10.93 14.12
N GLN A 65 -29.40 9.98 14.54
CA GLN A 65 -30.83 10.18 14.75
C GLN A 65 -31.04 10.71 16.17
N GLU A 66 -31.59 11.91 16.30
CA GLU A 66 -31.98 12.51 17.58
C GLU A 66 -33.50 12.79 17.54
N GLY A 67 -34.27 11.89 18.16
CA GLY A 67 -35.73 11.87 18.05
C GLY A 67 -36.18 11.69 16.60
N SER A 68 -37.00 12.61 16.10
CA SER A 68 -37.49 12.61 14.71
C SER A 68 -36.54 13.29 13.71
N ARG A 69 -35.43 13.86 14.18
CA ARG A 69 -34.49 14.63 13.35
C ARG A 69 -33.22 13.83 13.07
N LYS A 70 -32.81 13.84 11.80
CA LYS A 70 -31.50 13.33 11.39
C LYS A 70 -30.52 14.51 11.37
N GLN A 71 -29.49 14.45 12.19
CA GLN A 71 -28.40 15.41 12.21
C GLN A 71 -27.19 14.83 11.50
N PHE A 72 -26.38 15.71 10.92
CA PHE A 72 -25.15 15.38 10.21
C PHE A 72 -24.00 16.13 10.85
N PHE A 73 -22.85 15.49 10.91
CA PHE A 73 -21.61 16.07 11.39
C PHE A 73 -20.47 15.53 10.53
N LYS A 74 -19.39 16.30 10.41
CA LYS A 74 -18.17 15.81 9.80
C LYS A 74 -17.75 14.57 10.57
N ARG A 75 -17.42 13.51 9.84
CA ARG A 75 -16.71 12.41 10.47
C ARG A 75 -15.41 13.01 10.98
N ASP A 76 -15.02 12.70 12.22
CA ASP A 76 -13.69 12.99 12.75
C ASP A 76 -12.63 12.18 11.96
N PHE A 77 -12.49 12.45 10.66
CA PHE A 77 -11.17 12.46 10.09
C PHE A 77 -10.54 13.68 10.72
N ILE A 78 -9.54 13.44 11.55
CA ILE A 78 -8.62 14.51 11.90
C ILE A 78 -8.20 15.07 10.53
N GLU A 79 -8.65 16.29 10.18
CA GLU A 79 -8.06 17.14 9.14
C GLU A 79 -6.63 17.55 9.57
N ASP A 80 -5.88 16.62 10.16
CA ASP A 80 -4.48 16.58 9.91
C ASP A 80 -4.39 15.93 8.52
N LEU A 81 -4.23 16.77 7.50
CA LEU A 81 -3.25 16.48 6.44
C LEU A 81 -1.87 16.30 7.12
N ASP A 82 -1.78 15.37 8.06
CA ASP A 82 -0.55 14.88 8.58
C ASP A 82 0.02 14.09 7.41
N ASN A 83 0.84 14.79 6.62
CA ASN A 83 1.86 14.20 5.75
C ASN A 83 2.80 13.24 6.51
N ARG A 84 2.52 12.94 7.78
CA ARG A 84 3.17 11.94 8.62
C ARG A 84 2.69 10.53 8.32
N ASN A 85 1.45 10.28 7.88
CA ASN A 85 0.99 8.91 7.57
C ASN A 85 1.44 8.47 6.18
N TRP A 86 1.65 7.17 5.99
CA TRP A 86 1.92 6.59 4.68
C TRP A 86 0.82 6.99 3.70
N PHE A 87 1.23 7.65 2.62
CA PHE A 87 0.35 8.10 1.53
C PHE A 87 -0.77 9.07 1.97
N GLY A 88 -0.59 9.76 3.10
CA GLY A 88 -1.59 10.72 3.60
C GLY A 88 -2.90 10.08 4.08
N LEU A 89 -2.92 8.75 4.29
CA LEU A 89 -4.14 8.06 4.72
C LEU A 89 -4.58 8.53 6.12
N PRO A 90 -5.86 8.87 6.31
CA PRO A 90 -6.34 9.39 7.58
C PRO A 90 -6.45 8.28 8.62
N LEU A 91 -6.21 8.58 9.88
CA LEU A 91 -6.43 7.65 10.99
C LEU A 91 -7.55 8.14 11.89
N LYS A 92 -8.36 7.21 12.40
CA LYS A 92 -9.31 7.52 13.47
C LYS A 92 -8.51 7.90 14.72
N LYS A 93 -9.06 8.79 15.54
CA LYS A 93 -8.43 9.19 16.81
C LYS A 93 -8.09 7.98 17.70
N THR A 94 -8.99 7.01 17.82
CA THR A 94 -8.77 5.78 18.57
C THR A 94 -7.57 4.98 18.08
N ASP A 95 -7.40 4.89 16.76
CA ASP A 95 -6.30 4.14 16.15
C ASP A 95 -4.98 4.90 16.36
N LYS A 96 -5.00 6.23 16.16
CA LYS A 96 -3.84 7.13 16.43
C LYS A 96 -3.40 7.04 17.89
N ASP A 97 -4.34 7.07 18.83
CA ASP A 97 -4.07 6.97 20.27
C ASP A 97 -3.50 5.60 20.64
N ASN A 98 -4.05 4.50 20.09
CA ASN A 98 -3.51 3.15 20.29
C ASN A 98 -2.10 3.01 19.70
N ILE A 99 -1.87 3.49 18.48
CA ILE A 99 -0.56 3.46 17.84
C ILE A 99 0.46 4.24 18.67
N ASN A 100 0.13 5.46 19.10
CA ASN A 100 1.00 6.29 19.94
C ASN A 100 1.31 5.61 21.27
N PHE A 101 0.31 5.04 21.93
CA PHE A 101 0.50 4.30 23.17
C PHE A 101 1.44 3.11 22.98
N ILE A 102 1.26 2.33 21.92
CA ILE A 102 2.10 1.16 21.61
C ILE A 102 3.52 1.60 21.29
N PHE A 103 3.72 2.55 20.38
CA PHE A 103 5.05 3.02 20.01
C PHE A 103 5.80 3.67 21.16
N GLY A 104 5.12 4.50 21.98
CA GLY A 104 5.73 5.13 23.14
C GLY A 104 6.22 4.11 24.17
N ASN A 105 5.36 3.15 24.55
CA ASN A 105 5.74 2.12 25.51
C ASN A 105 6.78 1.15 24.92
N ALA A 106 6.63 0.72 23.67
CA ALA A 106 7.56 -0.19 23.01
C ALA A 106 8.96 0.42 22.90
N LYS A 107 9.06 1.71 22.51
CA LYS A 107 10.33 2.44 22.42
C LYS A 107 11.06 2.46 23.75
N ASN A 108 10.36 2.79 24.84
CA ASN A 108 10.95 2.84 26.19
C ASN A 108 11.44 1.46 26.64
N ILE A 109 10.57 0.45 26.56
CA ILE A 109 10.91 -0.92 26.98
C ILE A 109 12.05 -1.50 26.14
N TRP A 110 12.07 -1.22 24.83
CA TRP A 110 13.13 -1.68 23.93
C TRP A 110 14.48 -1.07 24.30
N LYS A 111 14.51 0.24 24.58
CA LYS A 111 15.73 0.94 25.01
C LYS A 111 16.24 0.41 26.34
N GLU A 112 15.35 0.17 27.30
CA GLU A 112 15.68 -0.42 28.60
C GLU A 112 16.29 -1.83 28.44
N LYS A 113 15.79 -2.66 27.52
CA LYS A 113 16.25 -4.04 27.34
C LYS A 113 17.49 -4.19 26.47
N SER A 114 17.59 -3.41 25.39
CA SER A 114 18.68 -3.55 24.41
C SER A 114 19.81 -2.54 24.59
N GLY A 115 19.60 -1.48 25.37
CA GLY A 115 20.53 -0.35 25.47
C GLY A 115 20.59 0.55 24.23
N SER A 116 19.77 0.29 23.21
CA SER A 116 19.74 1.02 21.94
C SER A 116 18.32 1.40 21.52
N ASP A 117 18.20 2.45 20.71
CA ASP A 117 16.90 2.85 20.16
C ASP A 117 16.45 1.87 19.07
N ALA A 118 15.16 1.51 19.09
CA ALA A 118 14.60 0.62 18.08
C ALA A 118 14.47 1.31 16.72
N GLY A 119 14.79 0.57 15.66
CA GLY A 119 14.55 0.99 14.29
C GLY A 119 13.07 0.90 13.88
N ARG A 120 12.74 1.50 12.73
CA ARG A 120 11.38 1.57 12.19
C ARG A 120 10.74 0.18 12.00
N THR A 121 11.49 -0.77 11.43
CA THR A 121 10.98 -2.12 11.17
C THR A 121 10.68 -2.88 12.47
N GLN A 122 11.54 -2.76 13.48
CA GLN A 122 11.33 -3.39 14.80
C GLN A 122 10.04 -2.91 15.44
N MET A 123 9.82 -1.59 15.47
CA MET A 123 8.61 -1.00 16.06
C MET A 123 7.33 -1.37 15.30
N GLN A 124 7.38 -1.41 13.96
CA GLN A 124 6.25 -1.87 13.17
C GLN A 124 5.89 -3.33 13.47
N LYS A 125 6.87 -4.21 13.73
CA LYS A 125 6.58 -5.61 14.08
C LYS A 125 6.04 -5.79 15.48
N VAL A 126 6.54 -5.01 16.45
CA VAL A 126 5.94 -4.95 17.79
C VAL A 126 4.48 -4.50 17.68
N LEU A 127 4.19 -3.44 16.92
CA LEU A 127 2.83 -2.95 16.76
C LEU A 127 1.90 -3.96 16.11
N VAL A 128 2.33 -4.62 15.03
CA VAL A 128 1.50 -5.62 14.36
C VAL A 128 1.20 -6.81 15.29
N ALA A 129 2.19 -7.27 16.06
CA ALA A 129 1.98 -8.34 17.04
C ALA A 129 0.95 -7.94 18.09
N VAL A 130 1.09 -6.74 18.68
CA VAL A 130 0.16 -6.21 19.69
C VAL A 130 -1.24 -6.01 19.11
N ASN A 131 -1.35 -5.45 17.90
CA ASN A 131 -2.63 -5.24 17.21
C ASN A 131 -3.41 -6.55 17.05
N LYS A 132 -2.70 -7.63 16.67
CA LYS A 132 -3.28 -8.98 16.53
C LYS A 132 -3.65 -9.59 17.87
N GLU A 133 -2.74 -9.57 18.85
CA GLU A 133 -2.95 -10.18 20.18
C GLU A 133 -4.08 -9.51 20.96
N CYS A 134 -4.20 -8.18 20.86
CA CYS A 134 -5.22 -7.40 21.56
C CYS A 134 -6.48 -7.12 20.72
N ASN A 135 -6.55 -7.59 19.47
CA ASN A 135 -7.65 -7.34 18.54
C ASN A 135 -8.05 -5.86 18.43
N LEU A 136 -7.05 -4.97 18.28
CA LEU A 136 -7.27 -3.52 18.30
C LEU A 136 -7.86 -2.97 17.00
N ASN A 137 -7.89 -3.79 15.94
CA ASN A 137 -8.39 -3.45 14.62
C ASN A 137 -7.74 -2.18 14.01
N ILE A 138 -6.47 -1.94 14.34
CA ILE A 138 -5.68 -0.85 13.75
C ILE A 138 -5.46 -1.17 12.27
N PRO A 139 -5.62 -0.20 11.35
CA PRO A 139 -5.34 -0.40 9.92
C PRO A 139 -3.90 -0.84 9.68
N VAL A 140 -3.74 -2.08 9.20
CA VAL A 140 -2.46 -2.68 8.84
C VAL A 140 -2.57 -3.39 7.49
N GLY A 141 -1.49 -3.40 6.72
CA GLY A 141 -1.42 -4.09 5.44
C GLY A 141 -0.01 -4.55 5.10
N ARG A 142 0.13 -5.47 4.14
CA ARG A 142 1.42 -5.97 3.64
C ARG A 142 2.05 -4.92 2.72
N TYR A 143 3.20 -4.37 3.12
CA TYR A 143 4.02 -3.49 2.28
C TYR A 143 5.50 -3.92 2.32
N LEU A 144 6.47 -3.09 1.96
CA LEU A 144 7.88 -3.45 1.67
C LEU A 144 8.54 -4.46 2.61
N TYR A 145 8.24 -4.40 3.91
CA TYR A 145 8.82 -5.27 4.95
C TYR A 145 7.79 -6.17 5.62
N GLY A 146 6.65 -6.42 4.99
CA GLY A 146 5.52 -7.23 5.46
C GLY A 146 4.42 -6.36 6.05
N MET A 147 3.64 -6.94 6.97
CA MET A 147 2.60 -6.19 7.69
C MET A 147 3.17 -4.94 8.37
N MET A 148 2.51 -3.81 8.18
CA MET A 148 2.79 -2.54 8.85
C MET A 148 1.52 -1.70 8.96
N THR A 149 1.49 -0.78 9.92
CA THR A 149 0.41 0.20 10.02
C THR A 149 0.65 1.38 9.08
N VAL A 150 -0.42 2.12 8.77
CA VAL A 150 -0.37 3.35 7.97
C VAL A 150 0.42 4.48 8.65
N MET A 151 0.62 4.45 9.97
CA MET A 151 1.44 5.45 10.66
C MET A 151 2.91 4.98 10.77
N PRO A 152 3.87 5.66 10.13
CA PRO A 152 5.27 5.30 10.26
C PRO A 152 5.78 5.61 11.67
N PHE A 153 6.74 4.79 12.12
CA PHE A 153 7.50 5.07 13.33
C PHE A 153 8.65 6.03 13.02
N LYS A 154 8.86 7.02 13.88
CA LYS A 154 9.95 7.99 13.83
C LYS A 154 10.75 7.90 15.12
N ILE A 155 12.04 7.62 14.98
CA ILE A 155 12.96 7.38 16.10
C ILE A 155 13.01 8.60 17.04
N GLU A 156 13.05 9.81 16.48
CA GLU A 156 13.16 11.06 17.25
C GLU A 156 11.82 11.55 17.82
N GLU A 157 10.69 10.96 17.41
CA GLU A 157 9.39 11.42 17.85
C GLU A 157 9.11 10.98 19.29
N GLN A 158 8.53 11.88 20.07
CA GLN A 158 8.01 11.61 21.40
C GLN A 158 6.53 11.29 21.26
N TYR A 159 6.20 10.02 21.49
CA TYR A 159 4.83 9.54 21.39
C TYR A 159 4.09 9.84 22.69
N ALA A 160 2.97 10.54 22.59
CA ALA A 160 2.15 10.86 23.75
C ALA A 160 1.58 9.57 24.34
N ILE A 161 1.88 9.30 25.62
CA ILE A 161 1.26 8.22 26.37
C ILE A 161 -0.12 8.71 26.83
N VAL A 162 -1.10 8.53 25.96
CA VAL A 162 -2.50 8.86 26.22
C VAL A 162 -3.18 7.74 27.01
N SER A 163 -4.15 8.10 27.86
CA SER A 163 -4.97 7.11 28.55
C SER A 163 -5.93 6.47 27.54
N ILE A 164 -5.79 5.17 27.32
CA ILE A 164 -6.62 4.39 26.40
C ILE A 164 -7.35 3.26 27.14
N PRO A 165 -8.53 2.82 26.64
CA PRO A 165 -9.18 1.62 27.13
C PRO A 165 -8.24 0.40 27.07
N ASN A 166 -8.33 -0.50 28.04
CA ASN A 166 -7.52 -1.73 28.12
C ASN A 166 -5.99 -1.50 28.12
N SER A 167 -5.52 -0.32 28.53
CA SER A 167 -4.10 0.06 28.54
C SER A 167 -3.19 -0.96 29.22
N ASN A 168 -3.62 -1.57 30.33
CA ASN A 168 -2.84 -2.62 31.02
C ASN A 168 -2.66 -3.88 30.18
N GLN A 169 -3.70 -4.33 29.48
CA GLN A 169 -3.63 -5.49 28.59
C GLN A 169 -2.70 -5.19 27.42
N ILE A 170 -2.87 -4.02 26.79
CA ILE A 170 -2.05 -3.58 25.66
C ILE A 170 -0.58 -3.46 26.09
N LEU A 171 -0.30 -2.86 27.25
CA LEU A 171 1.05 -2.74 27.80
C LEU A 171 1.70 -4.11 28.05
N ASN A 172 0.94 -5.08 28.55
CA ASN A 172 1.45 -6.45 28.74
C ASN A 172 1.78 -7.12 27.40
N SER A 173 0.94 -6.96 26.38
CA SER A 173 1.26 -7.43 25.02
C SER A 173 2.48 -6.70 24.44
N VAL A 174 2.64 -5.39 24.68
CA VAL A 174 3.85 -4.65 24.27
C VAL A 174 5.09 -5.25 24.91
N LYS A 175 5.09 -5.47 26.23
CA LYS A 175 6.22 -6.10 26.94
C LYS A 175 6.56 -7.47 26.34
N SER A 176 5.55 -8.32 26.14
CA SER A 176 5.71 -9.66 25.55
C SER A 176 6.28 -9.61 24.13
N ALA A 177 5.81 -8.68 23.29
CA ALA A 177 6.30 -8.52 21.93
C ALA A 177 7.75 -8.00 21.90
N VAL A 178 8.11 -7.04 22.76
CA VAL A 178 9.49 -6.55 22.88
C VAL A 178 10.41 -7.66 23.37
N GLU A 179 10.00 -8.44 24.40
CA GLU A 179 10.76 -9.59 24.90
C GLU A 179 11.10 -10.58 23.78
N ARG A 180 10.12 -10.88 22.92
CA ARG A 180 10.28 -11.81 21.81
C ARG A 180 11.27 -11.33 20.74
N TYR A 181 11.39 -10.02 20.56
CA TYR A 181 12.02 -9.45 19.35
C TYR A 181 13.31 -8.67 19.61
N HIS A 182 13.59 -8.19 20.83
CA HIS A 182 14.68 -7.24 21.06
C HIS A 182 16.09 -7.81 20.82
N MET A 183 16.25 -9.14 20.89
CA MET A 183 17.52 -9.83 20.65
C MET A 183 17.75 -10.19 19.17
N LEU A 184 16.75 -9.99 18.31
CA LEU A 184 16.82 -10.40 16.91
C LEU A 184 17.44 -9.31 16.04
N SER A 185 18.25 -9.73 15.07
CA SER A 185 18.62 -8.85 13.97
C SER A 185 17.37 -8.44 13.18
N VAL A 186 17.41 -7.32 12.45
CA VAL A 186 16.29 -6.87 11.61
C VAL A 186 15.90 -7.94 10.59
N THR A 187 16.87 -8.68 10.06
CA THR A 187 16.64 -9.77 9.11
C THR A 187 15.92 -10.94 9.77
N ASP A 188 16.38 -11.39 10.93
CA ASP A 188 15.77 -12.53 11.63
C ASP A 188 14.36 -12.18 12.12
N LEU A 189 14.16 -10.95 12.59
CA LEU A 189 12.86 -10.43 12.98
C LEU A 189 11.86 -10.42 11.80
N LYS A 190 12.29 -10.00 10.60
CA LYS A 190 11.45 -10.09 9.39
C LYS A 190 11.08 -11.54 9.10
N ILE A 191 12.07 -12.44 9.07
CA ILE A 191 11.86 -13.87 8.78
C ILE A 191 10.90 -14.50 9.78
N GLN A 192 11.10 -14.25 11.08
CA GLN A 192 10.21 -14.74 12.13
C GLN A 192 8.78 -14.23 11.93
N HIS A 193 8.61 -12.93 11.70
CA HIS A 193 7.29 -12.35 11.46
C HIS A 193 6.62 -12.95 10.21
N TYR A 194 7.35 -13.22 9.13
CA TYR A 194 6.79 -13.85 7.93
C TYR A 194 6.35 -15.29 8.19
N LYS A 195 7.07 -16.04 9.03
CA LYS A 195 6.64 -17.37 9.48
C LYS A 195 5.37 -17.30 10.34
N GLU A 196 5.33 -16.39 11.31
CA GLU A 196 4.17 -16.17 12.20
C GLU A 196 2.91 -15.73 11.44
N THR A 197 3.08 -15.10 10.27
CA THR A 197 1.99 -14.64 9.40
C THR A 197 1.77 -15.52 8.16
N ASN A 198 2.46 -16.65 8.06
CA ASN A 198 2.42 -17.57 6.91
C ASN A 198 2.64 -16.86 5.55
N ASN A 199 3.53 -15.87 5.50
CA ASN A 199 3.76 -15.05 4.31
C ASN A 199 4.90 -15.61 3.46
N VAL A 200 4.61 -16.69 2.73
CA VAL A 200 5.59 -17.46 1.95
C VAL A 200 6.25 -16.62 0.85
N LEU A 201 5.50 -15.73 0.19
CA LEU A 201 6.04 -14.85 -0.84
C LEU A 201 7.15 -13.92 -0.29
N TYR A 202 6.96 -13.37 0.91
CA TYR A 202 7.97 -12.51 1.54
C TYR A 202 9.21 -13.31 1.99
N LEU A 203 9.04 -14.56 2.40
CA LEU A 203 10.16 -15.46 2.68
C LEU A 203 10.98 -15.73 1.40
N ALA A 204 10.31 -16.04 0.28
CA ALA A 204 10.95 -16.24 -1.01
C ALA A 204 11.67 -14.96 -1.50
N LYS A 205 11.08 -13.79 -1.25
CA LYS A 205 11.71 -12.48 -1.52
C LYS A 205 13.01 -12.28 -0.75
N GLU A 206 13.03 -12.57 0.56
CA GLU A 206 14.26 -12.43 1.36
C GLU A 206 15.33 -13.45 0.95
N ALA A 207 14.93 -14.67 0.56
CA ALA A 207 15.86 -15.66 0.01
C ALA A 207 16.50 -15.17 -1.29
N SER A 208 15.70 -14.60 -2.20
CA SER A 208 16.17 -14.06 -3.47
C SER A 208 17.16 -12.92 -3.28
N LEU A 209 16.86 -11.98 -2.37
CA LEU A 209 17.78 -10.89 -2.03
C LEU A 209 19.08 -11.37 -1.41
N LYS A 210 19.04 -12.41 -0.57
CA LYS A 210 20.24 -12.99 0.05
C LYS A 210 21.17 -13.60 -0.99
N ILE A 211 20.62 -14.22 -2.04
CA ILE A 211 21.40 -14.77 -3.14
C ILE A 211 21.97 -13.63 -3.98
N LEU A 212 21.12 -12.67 -4.37
CA LEU A 212 21.52 -11.54 -5.21
C LEU A 212 22.65 -10.74 -4.58
N TYR A 213 22.57 -10.39 -3.29
CA TYR A 213 23.59 -9.57 -2.63
C TYR A 213 24.72 -10.37 -1.98
N LYS A 214 24.83 -11.68 -2.24
CA LYS A 214 25.97 -12.47 -1.77
C LYS A 214 27.26 -11.99 -2.44
N GLU A 215 28.36 -11.99 -1.70
CA GLU A 215 29.70 -11.79 -2.26
C GLU A 215 30.05 -12.96 -3.20
N GLY A 216 30.69 -12.66 -4.35
CA GLY A 216 31.02 -13.66 -5.38
C GLY A 216 29.79 -14.17 -6.16
N PHE A 217 29.00 -13.26 -6.72
CA PHE A 217 27.80 -13.59 -7.51
C PHE A 217 28.18 -14.09 -8.92
N ASP A 218 28.68 -15.32 -8.97
CA ASP A 218 29.07 -16.02 -10.20
C ASP A 218 27.86 -16.54 -11.02
N LYS A 219 28.12 -17.20 -12.16
CA LYS A 219 27.06 -17.83 -12.98
C LYS A 219 26.19 -18.82 -12.18
N GLY A 220 26.75 -19.52 -11.21
CA GLY A 220 26.00 -20.42 -10.33
C GLY A 220 25.08 -19.64 -9.38
N GLY A 221 25.57 -18.55 -8.78
CA GLY A 221 24.80 -17.61 -7.98
C GLY A 221 23.65 -16.99 -8.77
N PHE A 222 23.91 -16.62 -10.02
CA PHE A 222 22.88 -16.12 -10.93
C PHE A 222 21.80 -17.16 -11.25
N SER A 223 22.19 -18.41 -11.53
CA SER A 223 21.23 -19.51 -11.72
C SER A 223 20.35 -19.73 -10.49
N ASN A 224 20.97 -19.78 -9.30
CA ASN A 224 20.25 -19.89 -8.03
C ASN A 224 19.29 -18.71 -7.79
N PHE A 225 19.68 -17.50 -8.20
CA PHE A 225 18.81 -16.34 -8.13
C PHE A 225 17.61 -16.50 -9.06
N CYS A 226 17.81 -16.92 -10.32
CA CYS A 226 16.72 -17.19 -11.25
C CYS A 226 15.74 -18.25 -10.70
N GLU A 227 16.25 -19.35 -10.14
CA GLU A 227 15.43 -20.37 -9.48
C GLU A 227 14.61 -19.78 -8.32
N SER A 228 15.23 -18.92 -7.50
CA SER A 228 14.53 -18.25 -6.40
C SER A 228 13.41 -17.31 -6.89
N LEU A 229 13.58 -16.67 -8.05
CA LEU A 229 12.53 -15.87 -8.68
C LEU A 229 11.36 -16.73 -9.15
N PHE A 230 11.60 -17.93 -9.70
CA PHE A 230 10.51 -18.86 -10.03
C PHE A 230 9.75 -19.35 -8.79
N VAL A 231 10.44 -19.54 -7.67
CA VAL A 231 9.78 -19.82 -6.38
C VAL A 231 8.90 -18.66 -5.95
N MET A 232 9.38 -17.41 -6.07
CA MET A 232 8.54 -16.23 -5.81
C MET A 232 7.32 -16.19 -6.71
N LEU A 233 7.50 -16.38 -8.02
CA LEU A 233 6.42 -16.36 -9.01
C LEU A 233 5.35 -17.41 -8.69
N SER A 234 5.77 -18.62 -8.30
CA SER A 234 4.88 -19.72 -7.93
C SER A 234 4.07 -19.44 -6.65
N ASN A 235 4.58 -18.58 -5.76
CA ASN A 235 3.92 -18.15 -4.53
C ASN A 235 3.15 -16.83 -4.68
N MET A 236 3.12 -16.25 -5.89
CA MET A 236 2.36 -15.03 -6.14
C MET A 236 0.85 -15.33 -6.18
N PRO A 237 0.01 -14.58 -5.46
CA PRO A 237 -1.44 -14.79 -5.49
C PRO A 237 -2.01 -14.58 -6.88
N LYS A 238 -2.78 -15.54 -7.39
CA LYS A 238 -3.31 -15.54 -8.76
C LYS A 238 -4.40 -14.49 -8.97
N GLU A 239 -5.03 -14.05 -7.90
CA GLU A 239 -6.02 -12.98 -7.91
C GLU A 239 -5.40 -11.58 -8.06
N GLU A 240 -4.07 -11.46 -8.14
CA GLU A 240 -3.34 -10.21 -8.46
C GLU A 240 -2.72 -10.28 -9.87
N PRO A 241 -3.52 -10.20 -10.95
CA PRO A 241 -3.03 -10.42 -12.31
C PRO A 241 -1.95 -9.43 -12.73
N TYR A 242 -2.04 -8.15 -12.31
CA TYR A 242 -1.06 -7.13 -12.64
C TYR A 242 0.29 -7.36 -11.95
N ASN A 243 0.28 -7.77 -10.68
CA ASN A 243 1.51 -8.14 -9.98
C ASN A 243 2.18 -9.34 -10.66
N LEU A 244 1.37 -10.32 -11.05
CA LEU A 244 1.85 -11.52 -11.74
C LEU A 244 2.45 -11.18 -13.10
N GLU A 245 1.80 -10.32 -13.89
CA GLU A 245 2.27 -9.89 -15.20
C GLU A 245 3.63 -9.17 -15.12
N ILE A 246 3.72 -8.11 -14.30
CA ILE A 246 4.96 -7.34 -14.14
C ILE A 246 6.09 -8.22 -13.59
N PHE A 247 5.80 -9.08 -12.61
CA PHE A 247 6.83 -9.97 -12.08
C PHE A 247 7.27 -11.01 -13.11
N THR A 248 6.34 -11.54 -13.93
CA THR A 248 6.67 -12.48 -15.01
C THR A 248 7.56 -11.82 -16.06
N GLU A 249 7.27 -10.57 -16.43
CA GLU A 249 8.12 -9.80 -17.34
C GLU A 249 9.53 -9.61 -16.78
N PHE A 250 9.65 -9.19 -15.52
CA PHE A 250 10.93 -9.09 -14.82
C PHE A 250 11.71 -10.42 -14.84
N VAL A 251 11.07 -11.53 -14.48
CA VAL A 251 11.69 -12.86 -14.53
C VAL A 251 12.12 -13.22 -15.95
N GLY A 252 11.32 -12.87 -16.96
CA GLY A 252 11.63 -13.09 -18.37
C GLY A 252 12.84 -12.28 -18.85
N VAL A 253 12.98 -11.02 -18.42
CA VAL A 253 14.16 -10.19 -18.70
C VAL A 253 15.39 -10.79 -18.02
N VAL A 254 15.32 -11.02 -16.71
CA VAL A 254 16.44 -11.58 -15.93
C VAL A 254 16.90 -12.91 -16.50
N ASN A 255 15.99 -13.84 -16.78
CA ASN A 255 16.37 -15.14 -17.32
C ASN A 255 17.11 -15.06 -18.65
N ARG A 256 16.83 -14.05 -19.50
CA ARG A 256 17.56 -13.85 -20.76
C ARG A 256 18.99 -13.34 -20.54
N LEU A 257 19.27 -12.67 -19.42
CA LEU A 257 20.63 -12.24 -19.05
C LEU A 257 21.55 -13.43 -18.73
N SER A 258 21.02 -14.64 -18.50
CA SER A 258 21.82 -15.86 -18.32
C SER A 258 22.79 -16.15 -19.48
N GLN A 259 22.54 -15.55 -20.64
CA GLN A 259 23.39 -15.66 -21.84
C GLN A 259 24.67 -14.82 -21.77
N LEU A 260 24.74 -13.87 -20.84
CA LEU A 260 25.91 -13.03 -20.63
C LEU A 260 27.08 -13.83 -20.02
N GLU A 261 28.29 -13.33 -20.23
CA GLU A 261 29.45 -13.86 -19.54
C GLU A 261 29.48 -13.42 -18.07
N GLU A 262 30.22 -14.16 -17.24
CA GLU A 262 30.24 -13.95 -15.79
C GLU A 262 30.68 -12.53 -15.39
N ASN A 263 31.65 -11.96 -16.12
CA ASN A 263 32.11 -10.60 -15.87
C ASN A 263 31.01 -9.57 -16.15
N ASP A 264 30.23 -9.76 -17.22
CA ASP A 264 29.13 -8.86 -17.58
C ASP A 264 27.98 -8.98 -16.58
N LEU A 265 27.64 -10.20 -16.15
CA LEU A 265 26.65 -10.44 -15.10
C LEU A 265 27.03 -9.75 -13.78
N ASN A 266 28.30 -9.79 -13.40
CA ASN A 266 28.79 -9.09 -12.21
C ASN A 266 28.68 -7.57 -12.37
N ASN A 267 28.95 -7.04 -13.57
CA ASN A 267 28.85 -5.60 -13.85
C ASN A 267 27.42 -5.08 -13.78
N ILE A 268 26.41 -5.89 -14.16
CA ILE A 268 25.00 -5.48 -14.18
C ILE A 268 24.20 -5.90 -12.93
N LYS A 269 24.89 -6.46 -11.93
CA LYS A 269 24.28 -7.00 -10.71
C LYS A 269 23.45 -5.95 -9.96
N ASN A 270 23.93 -4.71 -9.93
CA ASN A 270 23.27 -3.62 -9.22
C ASN A 270 22.00 -3.16 -9.94
N GLU A 271 21.99 -3.22 -11.26
CA GLU A 271 20.88 -2.92 -12.14
C GLU A 271 19.79 -3.98 -11.98
N ILE A 272 20.16 -5.27 -11.92
CA ILE A 272 19.24 -6.36 -11.56
C ILE A 272 18.60 -6.09 -10.18
N GLY A 273 19.41 -5.70 -9.19
CA GLY A 273 18.92 -5.40 -7.85
C GLY A 273 18.02 -4.18 -7.78
N SER A 274 18.31 -3.14 -8.58
CA SER A 274 17.50 -1.94 -8.68
C SER A 274 16.15 -2.25 -9.30
N ALA A 275 16.13 -2.96 -10.44
CA ALA A 275 14.91 -3.43 -11.08
C ALA A 275 14.08 -4.33 -10.16
N PHE A 276 14.71 -5.29 -9.46
CA PHE A 276 14.03 -6.13 -8.49
C PHE A 276 13.34 -5.30 -7.40
N ASN A 277 14.02 -4.27 -6.88
CA ASN A 277 13.48 -3.42 -5.82
C ASN A 277 12.29 -2.59 -6.28
N GLU A 278 12.32 -2.01 -7.49
CA GLU A 278 11.18 -1.24 -8.02
C GLU A 278 9.98 -2.15 -8.32
N VAL A 279 10.21 -3.31 -8.93
CA VAL A 279 9.17 -4.33 -9.15
C VAL A 279 8.56 -4.77 -7.82
N TRP A 280 9.38 -5.00 -6.80
CA TRP A 280 8.89 -5.35 -5.47
C TRP A 280 8.09 -4.23 -4.79
N LYS A 281 8.50 -2.97 -4.93
CA LYS A 281 7.75 -1.81 -4.40
C LYS A 281 6.37 -1.73 -5.03
N PHE A 282 6.26 -1.92 -6.34
CA PHE A 282 4.97 -1.97 -7.03
C PHE A 282 4.07 -3.10 -6.49
N ILE A 283 4.61 -4.33 -6.42
CA ILE A 283 3.88 -5.49 -5.90
C ILE A 283 3.40 -5.25 -4.45
N ALA A 284 4.31 -4.76 -3.61
CA ALA A 284 4.02 -4.46 -2.21
C ALA A 284 2.95 -3.37 -2.07
N LEU A 285 2.99 -2.32 -2.91
CA LEU A 285 1.99 -1.25 -2.91
C LEU A 285 0.58 -1.80 -3.21
N ASN A 286 0.46 -2.67 -4.22
CA ASN A 286 -0.82 -3.30 -4.55
C ASN A 286 -1.34 -4.20 -3.42
N PHE A 287 -0.47 -4.99 -2.77
CA PHE A 287 -0.88 -5.74 -1.59
C PHE A 287 -1.31 -4.85 -0.44
N PHE A 288 -0.59 -3.75 -0.20
CA PHE A 288 -0.92 -2.82 0.86
C PHE A 288 -2.31 -2.21 0.62
N LEU A 289 -2.57 -1.74 -0.60
CA LEU A 289 -3.87 -1.21 -0.99
C LEU A 289 -4.99 -2.23 -0.82
N LYS A 290 -4.78 -3.47 -1.26
CA LYS A 290 -5.76 -4.55 -1.11
C LYS A 290 -6.10 -4.80 0.35
N ASP A 291 -5.09 -4.97 1.19
CA ASP A 291 -5.28 -5.25 2.62
C ASP A 291 -5.99 -4.07 3.32
N LEU A 292 -5.72 -2.84 2.87
CA LEU A 292 -6.33 -1.63 3.43
C LEU A 292 -7.80 -1.40 3.01
N ARG A 293 -8.34 -2.13 2.03
CA ARG A 293 -9.76 -2.02 1.62
C ARG A 293 -10.75 -2.38 2.73
N GLU A 294 -10.32 -3.14 3.73
CA GLU A 294 -11.14 -3.44 4.91
C GLU A 294 -11.36 -2.20 5.80
N PHE A 295 -10.41 -1.25 5.79
CA PHE A 295 -10.39 -0.10 6.70
C PHE A 295 -10.81 1.21 6.03
N TYR A 296 -10.62 1.31 4.71
CA TYR A 296 -10.75 2.55 3.96
C TYR A 296 -11.73 2.42 2.79
N SER A 297 -12.44 3.50 2.51
CA SER A 297 -13.26 3.58 1.29
C SER A 297 -12.36 3.70 0.06
N VAL A 298 -12.90 3.32 -1.10
CA VAL A 298 -12.20 3.44 -2.39
C VAL A 298 -11.72 4.88 -2.62
N GLN A 299 -12.49 5.89 -2.21
CA GLN A 299 -12.12 7.29 -2.37
C GLN A 299 -10.90 7.71 -1.52
N GLN A 300 -10.78 7.18 -0.31
CA GLN A 300 -9.61 7.43 0.53
C GLN A 300 -8.36 6.78 -0.07
N LEU A 301 -8.50 5.58 -0.64
CA LEU A 301 -7.39 4.88 -1.28
C LEU A 301 -6.96 5.51 -2.62
N ARG A 302 -7.86 6.23 -3.32
CA ARG A 302 -7.51 6.97 -4.55
C ARG A 302 -6.42 8.03 -4.35
N GLN A 303 -6.19 8.47 -3.12
CA GLN A 303 -5.12 9.41 -2.79
C GLN A 303 -3.73 8.84 -3.13
N ILE A 304 -3.60 7.51 -3.16
CA ILE A 304 -2.38 6.75 -3.44
C ILE A 304 -2.13 6.57 -4.94
N ASN A 305 -3.09 6.97 -5.79
CA ASN A 305 -2.99 6.77 -7.24
C ASN A 305 -1.73 7.42 -7.84
N LYS A 306 -1.30 8.55 -7.28
CA LYS A 306 -0.06 9.21 -7.73
C LYS A 306 1.14 8.28 -7.50
N GLU A 307 1.27 7.71 -6.31
CA GLU A 307 2.33 6.77 -6.01
C GLU A 307 2.27 5.50 -6.86
N ILE A 308 1.07 5.02 -7.21
CA ILE A 308 0.94 3.90 -8.16
C ILE A 308 1.53 4.27 -9.52
N ILE A 309 1.15 5.43 -10.06
CA ILE A 309 1.64 5.91 -11.36
C ILE A 309 3.16 6.09 -11.33
N ASP A 310 3.67 6.75 -10.29
CA ASP A 310 5.11 6.97 -10.12
C ASP A 310 5.87 5.62 -10.06
N GLN A 311 5.30 4.61 -9.38
CA GLN A 311 5.92 3.28 -9.33
C GLN A 311 5.83 2.51 -10.64
N VAL A 312 4.74 2.64 -11.40
CA VAL A 312 4.66 2.06 -12.75
C VAL A 312 5.75 2.63 -13.65
N ASN A 313 5.90 3.96 -13.66
CA ASN A 313 6.96 4.61 -14.44
C ASN A 313 8.36 4.15 -14.02
N ALA A 314 8.60 4.02 -12.71
CA ALA A 314 9.88 3.53 -12.19
C ALA A 314 10.17 2.08 -12.60
N VAL A 315 9.16 1.21 -12.58
CA VAL A 315 9.28 -0.18 -13.07
C VAL A 315 9.59 -0.20 -14.55
N ASP A 316 8.85 0.56 -15.38
CA ASP A 316 9.06 0.62 -16.82
C ASP A 316 10.47 1.10 -17.18
N GLU A 317 10.97 2.14 -16.49
CA GLU A 317 12.32 2.65 -16.66
C GLU A 317 13.39 1.60 -16.33
N GLN A 318 13.25 0.93 -15.18
CA GLN A 318 14.21 -0.08 -14.75
C GLN A 318 14.18 -1.34 -15.62
N LEU A 319 12.99 -1.78 -16.06
CA LEU A 319 12.86 -2.91 -16.97
C LEU A 319 13.41 -2.58 -18.36
N SER A 320 13.20 -1.36 -18.85
CA SER A 320 13.80 -0.90 -20.11
C SER A 320 15.32 -0.91 -20.01
N LEU A 321 15.89 -0.31 -18.96
CA LEU A 321 17.34 -0.30 -18.73
C LEU A 321 17.91 -1.71 -18.65
N LEU A 322 17.25 -2.60 -17.90
CA LEU A 322 17.72 -3.98 -17.76
C LEU A 322 17.63 -4.74 -19.09
N ASN A 323 16.62 -4.44 -19.91
CA ASN A 323 16.43 -5.05 -21.22
C ASN A 323 17.49 -4.62 -22.24
N ASP A 324 18.14 -3.46 -22.06
CA ASP A 324 19.25 -3.01 -22.93
C ASP A 324 20.50 -3.90 -22.79
N PHE A 325 20.64 -4.62 -21.67
CA PHE A 325 21.72 -5.60 -21.45
C PHE A 325 21.39 -6.99 -21.98
N VAL A 326 20.15 -7.24 -22.41
CA VAL A 326 19.76 -8.54 -22.97
C VAL A 326 20.44 -8.70 -24.33
N PRO A 327 21.26 -9.76 -24.54
CA PRO A 327 21.89 -9.99 -25.83
C PRO A 327 20.84 -10.03 -26.94
N GLU A 328 21.09 -9.29 -28.02
CA GLU A 328 20.28 -9.43 -29.22
C GLU A 328 20.40 -10.89 -29.67
N LYS A 329 19.29 -11.63 -29.66
CA LYS A 329 19.24 -12.87 -30.42
C LYS A 329 19.51 -12.48 -31.86
N GLU A 330 20.53 -13.07 -32.49
CA GLU A 330 20.59 -13.08 -33.95
C GLU A 330 19.22 -13.58 -34.43
N ASN A 331 18.47 -12.71 -35.11
CA ASN A 331 17.18 -13.11 -35.66
C ASN A 331 17.47 -14.32 -36.56
N PRO A 332 16.78 -15.46 -36.36
CA PRO A 332 16.87 -16.55 -37.30
C PRO A 332 16.58 -16.00 -38.70
N ARG A 333 17.55 -16.06 -39.62
CA ARG A 333 17.41 -15.52 -40.99
C ARG A 333 16.56 -16.45 -41.86
N TYR A 334 15.42 -16.90 -41.34
CA TYR A 334 14.49 -17.75 -42.06
C TYR A 334 13.18 -16.97 -42.29
N PRO A 335 12.61 -17.00 -43.51
CA PRO A 335 11.44 -16.21 -43.89
C PRO A 335 10.23 -16.37 -42.94
N GLU A 336 10.05 -17.54 -42.32
CA GLU A 336 8.93 -17.81 -41.42
C GLU A 336 9.00 -16.98 -40.12
N TYR A 337 10.21 -16.60 -39.67
CA TYR A 337 10.40 -15.80 -38.46
C TYR A 337 10.00 -14.33 -38.67
N GLU A 338 10.24 -13.78 -39.87
CA GLU A 338 9.83 -12.41 -40.24
C GLU A 338 8.30 -12.29 -40.40
N GLU A 339 7.62 -13.35 -40.83
CA GLU A 339 6.14 -13.39 -40.84
C GLU A 339 5.54 -13.42 -39.44
N LEU A 340 6.12 -14.21 -38.52
CA LEU A 340 5.71 -14.25 -37.11
C LEU A 340 5.91 -12.90 -36.39
N LYS A 341 6.99 -12.19 -36.70
CA LYS A 341 7.30 -10.86 -36.14
C LYS A 341 6.30 -9.79 -36.59
N LYS A 342 5.82 -9.86 -37.83
CA LYS A 342 4.74 -9.00 -38.36
C LYS A 342 3.40 -9.26 -37.65
N LEU A 343 3.12 -10.52 -37.28
CA LEU A 343 1.93 -10.89 -36.52
C LEU A 343 2.00 -10.43 -35.05
N GLN A 344 3.18 -10.52 -34.41
CA GLN A 344 3.40 -10.05 -33.03
C GLN A 344 3.45 -8.52 -32.89
N GLY A 345 3.86 -7.79 -33.95
CA GLY A 345 3.82 -6.33 -34.00
C GLY A 345 2.41 -5.73 -33.87
N SER A 346 1.36 -6.52 -34.15
CA SER A 346 -0.03 -6.13 -33.95
C SER A 346 -0.48 -6.16 -32.48
N VAL A 347 0.33 -6.70 -31.56
CA VAL A 347 0.05 -6.77 -30.11
C VAL A 347 0.69 -5.60 -29.35
N LYS A 348 1.62 -4.85 -29.96
CA LYS A 348 2.20 -3.61 -29.38
C LYS A 348 1.19 -2.46 -29.22
N ASP A 349 -0.06 -2.64 -29.63
CA ASP A 349 -1.16 -1.71 -29.42
C ASP A 349 -1.78 -1.79 -28.00
N SER A 350 -1.11 -2.48 -27.06
CA SER A 350 -1.42 -2.56 -25.62
C SER A 350 -1.32 -1.22 -24.87
N SER A 351 -0.86 -0.14 -25.53
CA SER A 351 -0.99 1.24 -25.03
C SER A 351 -2.45 1.65 -24.76
N LYS A 352 -3.42 0.85 -25.21
CA LYS A 352 -4.86 0.99 -24.89
C LYS A 352 -5.26 0.48 -23.49
N VAL A 353 -4.43 -0.29 -22.79
CA VAL A 353 -4.77 -0.89 -21.48
C VAL A 353 -4.76 0.14 -20.35
N LEU A 354 -4.00 1.23 -20.49
CA LEU A 354 -3.93 2.35 -19.53
C LEU A 354 -5.25 3.13 -19.34
N ARG A 355 -6.28 2.91 -20.17
CA ARG A 355 -7.61 3.54 -20.01
C ARG A 355 -8.54 2.82 -19.03
N LYS A 356 -8.10 1.75 -18.36
CA LYS A 356 -8.93 0.95 -17.43
C LYS A 356 -8.64 1.17 -15.94
N PHE A 357 -7.91 2.22 -15.56
CA PHE A 357 -7.80 2.66 -14.17
C PHE A 357 -9.10 3.28 -13.59
N ASP A 358 -10.23 3.14 -14.28
CA ASP A 358 -11.55 3.29 -13.68
C ASP A 358 -11.79 2.10 -12.75
N LEU A 359 -11.45 2.31 -11.48
CA LEU A 359 -11.84 1.44 -10.36
C LEU A 359 -13.38 1.40 -10.30
N ASP A 360 -13.96 0.34 -10.85
CA ASP A 360 -15.29 -0.17 -10.48
C ASP A 360 -15.29 -0.69 -9.04
#